data_AF-A0A396I397-F1
#
_entry.id   AF-A0A396I397-F1
#
_cell.length_a   1.000
_cell.length_b   1.000
_cell.length_c   1.000
_cell.angle_alpha   90.00
_cell.angle_beta   90.00
_cell.angle_gamma   90.00
#
_symmetry.space_group_name_H-M   'P 1'
#
loop_
_entity.id
_entity.type
_entity.pdbx_description
1 polymer ?
#
loop_
_entity_poly.entity_id
_entity_poly.type
_entity_poly.pdbx_seq_one_letter_code
_entity_poly.pdbx_strand_id
1 'polypeptide(L)'
;MFPVRTGVFETPPSFGSPPLIAVVKNVLYAADYGQQKVKKYDKDNNSWVIIGSFPEQATSMNGWGLAFRACGDHLLFLGGPVIHGGIMMEINAWIPNEGEPQWNRLAGNQSGGFVHNCTVMGC
;
A
#
# COMPACT_ATOMS: atom_id res chain seq x y z
N MET A 1 -6.39 -8.20 12.11
CA MET A 1 -7.26 -7.09 12.58
C MET A 1 -6.38 -5.86 12.68
N PHE A 2 -6.71 -4.75 12.02
CA PHE A 2 -5.98 -3.49 12.24
C PHE A 2 -6.23 -3.04 13.69
N PRO A 3 -5.23 -2.50 14.42
CA PRO A 3 -5.42 -2.15 15.81
C PRO A 3 -6.45 -1.02 15.94
N VAL A 4 -7.46 -1.22 16.78
CA VAL A 4 -8.38 -0.16 17.21
C VAL A 4 -7.64 0.67 18.25
N ARG A 5 -7.44 1.98 17.99
CA ARG A 5 -6.87 2.91 18.96
C ARG A 5 -7.93 3.29 19.98
N THR A 6 -7.77 2.87 21.23
CA THR A 6 -8.53 3.36 22.39
C THR A 6 -7.71 4.44 23.10
N GLY A 7 -8.14 5.70 23.03
CA GLY A 7 -7.53 6.81 23.78
C GLY A 7 -7.99 8.18 23.28
N VAL A 8 -8.63 8.94 24.17
CA VAL A 8 -9.40 10.17 23.94
C VAL A 8 -8.51 11.38 23.57
N PHE A 9 -8.75 11.96 22.39
CA PHE A 9 -8.85 13.40 22.09
C PHE A 9 -9.56 13.51 20.73
N GLU A 10 -10.82 13.95 20.73
CA GLU A 10 -11.71 13.93 19.56
C GLU A 10 -11.30 14.98 18.51
N THR A 11 -10.40 14.56 17.64
CA THR A 11 -10.55 14.84 16.21
C THR A 11 -11.59 13.85 15.69
N PRO A 12 -12.54 14.24 14.81
CA PRO A 12 -13.45 13.26 14.21
C PRO A 12 -12.59 12.15 13.62
N PRO A 13 -12.93 10.86 13.82
CA PRO A 13 -12.09 9.77 13.35
C PRO A 13 -11.86 10.01 11.88
N SER A 14 -10.64 10.37 11.49
CA SER A 14 -10.30 10.37 10.08
C SER A 14 -10.43 8.91 9.70
N PHE A 15 -11.54 8.56 9.04
CA PHE A 15 -11.71 7.23 8.49
C PHE A 15 -10.53 7.02 7.56
N GLY A 16 -9.56 6.22 8.00
CA GLY A 16 -8.41 5.87 7.20
C GLY A 16 -8.88 5.23 5.90
N SER A 17 -8.02 5.20 4.90
CA SER A 17 -8.32 4.47 3.66
C SER A 17 -8.86 3.07 4.00
N PRO A 18 -9.81 2.55 3.21
CA PRO A 18 -10.13 1.13 3.25
C PRO A 18 -8.86 0.27 3.22
N PRO A 19 -8.89 -0.94 3.81
CA PRO A 19 -7.75 -1.83 3.85
C PRO A 19 -7.08 -1.99 2.48
N LEU A 20 -5.79 -1.64 2.42
CA LEU A 20 -4.97 -1.79 1.23
C LEU A 20 -4.44 -3.23 1.20
N ILE A 21 -5.20 -4.13 0.59
CA ILE A 21 -4.87 -5.55 0.54
C ILE A 21 -4.80 -6.07 -0.90
N ALA A 22 -3.96 -7.08 -1.12
CA ALA A 22 -3.81 -7.76 -2.41
C ALA A 22 -3.48 -9.24 -2.19
N VAL A 23 -3.91 -10.10 -3.11
CA VAL A 23 -3.57 -11.53 -3.09
C VAL A 23 -2.72 -11.85 -4.31
N VAL A 24 -1.53 -12.39 -4.09
CA VAL A 24 -0.60 -12.84 -5.14
C VAL A 24 -0.13 -14.25 -4.77
N LYS A 25 -0.16 -15.19 -5.71
CA LYS A 25 0.26 -16.60 -5.49
C LYS A 25 -0.35 -17.24 -4.23
N ASN A 26 -1.66 -17.04 -4.03
CA ASN A 26 -2.42 -17.54 -2.87
C ASN A 26 -1.96 -16.98 -1.50
N VAL A 27 -1.17 -15.90 -1.48
CA VAL A 27 -0.73 -15.22 -0.27
C VAL A 27 -1.42 -13.86 -0.19
N LEU A 28 -2.00 -13.57 0.97
CA LEU A 28 -2.61 -12.27 1.26
C LEU A 28 -1.56 -11.31 1.80
N TYR A 29 -1.50 -10.12 1.20
CA TYR A 29 -0.62 -9.04 1.60
C TYR A 29 -1.44 -7.81 2.01
N ALA A 30 -0.88 -7.01 2.91
CA ALA A 30 -1.43 -5.73 3.31
C ALA A 30 -0.37 -4.64 3.27
N ALA A 31 -0.73 -3.46 2.77
CA ALA A 31 0.03 -2.24 2.96
C ALA A 31 -0.46 -1.55 4.25
N ASP A 32 0.33 -1.65 5.31
CA ASP A 32 0.07 -0.96 6.57
C ASP A 32 0.59 0.48 6.47
N TYR A 33 -0.30 1.41 6.13
CA TYR A 33 0.04 2.83 6.01
C TYR A 33 0.42 3.49 7.34
N GLY A 34 -0.01 2.93 8.48
CA GLY A 34 0.33 3.46 9.80
C GLY A 34 1.78 3.18 10.18
N GLN A 35 2.34 2.06 9.70
CA GLN A 35 3.74 1.68 9.92
C GLN A 35 4.62 1.91 8.67
N GLN A 36 4.00 2.22 7.53
CA GLN A 36 4.65 2.24 6.20
C GLN A 36 5.35 0.92 5.85
N LYS A 37 4.68 -0.20 6.17
CA LYS A 37 5.22 -1.56 6.01
C LYS A 37 4.30 -2.45 5.19
N VAL A 38 4.91 -3.35 4.43
CA VAL A 38 4.22 -4.46 3.79
C VAL A 38 4.15 -5.62 4.76
N LYS A 39 2.96 -6.19 4.92
CA LYS A 39 2.72 -7.37 5.74
C LYS A 39 2.25 -8.52 4.86
N LYS A 40 2.75 -9.72 5.15
CA LYS A 40 2.29 -11.00 4.62
C LYS A 40 1.43 -11.69 5.67
N TYR A 41 0.31 -12.25 5.26
CA TYR A 41 -0.49 -13.10 6.13
C TYR A 41 0.05 -14.53 6.14
N ASP A 42 0.38 -15.01 7.33
CA ASP A 42 0.73 -16.39 7.61
C ASP A 42 -0.55 -17.15 7.97
N LYS A 43 -0.96 -18.07 7.08
CA LYS A 43 -2.20 -18.83 7.21
C LYS A 43 -2.11 -19.91 8.30
N ASP A 44 -0.93 -20.48 8.51
CA ASP A 44 -0.73 -21.58 9.46
C ASP A 44 -0.79 -21.04 10.89
N ASN A 45 -0.23 -19.84 11.10
CA ASN A 45 -0.20 -19.18 12.41
C ASN A 45 -1.31 -18.14 12.60
N ASN A 46 -2.20 -17.94 11.62
CA ASN A 46 -3.25 -16.92 11.63
C ASN A 46 -2.72 -15.52 12.05
N SER A 47 -1.59 -15.11 11.49
CA SER A 47 -0.87 -13.92 11.93
C SER A 47 -0.35 -13.09 10.76
N TRP A 48 0.10 -11.87 11.06
CA TRP A 48 0.71 -10.97 10.08
C TRP A 48 2.20 -10.84 10.37
N VAL A 49 3.01 -11.07 9.35
CA VAL A 49 4.47 -10.92 9.39
C VAL A 49 4.84 -9.69 8.58
N ILE A 50 5.62 -8.77 9.17
CA ILE A 50 6.21 -7.65 8.43
C ILE A 50 7.31 -8.20 7.54
N ILE A 51 7.22 -7.92 6.23
CA ILE A 51 8.18 -8.42 5.25
C ILE A 51 9.05 -7.32 4.66
N GLY A 52 8.72 -6.05 4.90
CA GLY A 52 9.58 -4.92 4.54
C GLY A 52 8.81 -3.62 4.38
N SER A 53 9.40 -2.67 3.66
CA SER A 53 8.89 -1.30 3.53
C SER A 53 8.15 -1.07 2.21
N PHE A 54 7.42 0.04 2.14
CA PHE A 54 6.89 0.59 0.88
C PHE A 54 8.03 1.02 -0.06
N PRO A 55 7.73 1.30 -1.35
CA PRO A 55 8.67 2.03 -2.21
C PRO A 55 9.10 3.34 -1.55
N GLU A 56 10.36 3.73 -1.78
CA GLU A 56 10.91 4.97 -1.26
C GLU A 56 10.04 6.16 -1.70
N GLN A 57 9.84 7.16 -0.84
CA GLN A 57 9.09 8.40 -1.12
C GLN A 57 7.56 8.28 -1.20
N ALA A 58 6.95 7.12 -0.94
CA ALA A 58 5.50 7.01 -0.86
C ALA A 58 4.95 7.78 0.37
N THR A 59 4.20 8.87 0.11
CA THR A 59 3.49 9.63 1.15
C THR A 59 2.00 9.32 1.12
N SER A 60 1.32 9.39 2.28
CA SER A 60 -0.12 9.18 2.37
C SER A 60 -0.74 10.05 3.47
N MET A 61 -2.02 10.40 3.33
CA MET A 61 -2.81 10.94 4.44
C MET A 61 -3.68 9.81 5.00
N ASN A 62 -3.18 9.10 6.01
CA ASN A 62 -3.88 7.96 6.62
C ASN A 62 -4.30 6.89 5.60
N GLY A 63 -3.38 6.56 4.67
CA GLY A 63 -3.59 5.58 3.61
C GLY A 63 -4.26 6.13 2.35
N TRP A 64 -4.87 7.32 2.41
CA TRP A 64 -5.36 8.00 1.21
C TRP A 64 -4.21 8.46 0.32
N GLY A 65 -4.40 8.32 -0.99
CA GLY A 65 -3.36 8.57 -2.00
C GLY A 65 -2.50 7.34 -2.33
N LEU A 66 -2.76 6.21 -1.66
CA LEU A 66 -2.14 4.94 -1.99
C LEU A 66 -3.12 4.01 -2.71
N ALA A 67 -2.61 3.17 -3.60
CA ALA A 67 -3.32 1.98 -4.02
C ALA A 67 -2.41 0.75 -3.95
N PHE A 68 -3.04 -0.39 -3.65
CA PHE A 68 -2.36 -1.66 -3.47
C PHE A 68 -3.17 -2.73 -4.19
N ARG A 69 -2.57 -3.37 -5.20
CA ARG A 69 -3.26 -4.27 -6.12
C ARG A 69 -2.37 -5.43 -6.51
N ALA A 70 -2.99 -6.49 -7.01
CA ALA A 70 -2.29 -7.58 -7.67
C ALA A 70 -2.42 -7.42 -9.20
N CYS A 71 -1.38 -7.80 -9.94
CA CYS A 71 -1.41 -7.92 -11.39
C CYS A 71 -0.58 -9.13 -11.84
N GLY A 72 -1.25 -10.24 -12.17
CA GLY A 72 -0.59 -11.52 -12.43
C GLY A 72 0.22 -11.97 -11.22
N ASP A 73 1.52 -12.18 -11.43
CA ASP A 73 2.48 -12.52 -10.38
C ASP A 73 3.03 -11.31 -9.61
N HIS A 74 2.61 -10.10 -9.97
CA HIS A 74 3.12 -8.87 -9.37
C HIS A 74 2.18 -8.34 -8.30
N LEU A 75 2.79 -7.80 -7.27
CA LEU A 75 2.15 -6.92 -6.32
C LEU A 75 2.49 -5.48 -6.71
N LEU A 76 1.45 -4.69 -6.94
CA LEU A 76 1.53 -3.31 -7.38
C LEU A 76 1.29 -2.37 -6.19
N PHE A 77 2.19 -1.40 -6.05
CA PHE A 77 2.06 -0.29 -5.12
C PHE A 77 2.01 1.00 -5.91
N LEU A 78 0.95 1.77 -5.70
CA LEU A 78 0.78 3.08 -6.30
C LEU A 78 0.79 4.13 -5.20
N GLY A 79 1.55 5.19 -5.42
CA GLY A 79 1.70 6.31 -4.51
C GLY A 79 2.98 7.06 -4.83
N GLY A 80 3.22 8.17 -4.15
CA GLY A 80 4.49 8.89 -4.29
C GLY A 80 4.52 10.17 -3.46
N PRO A 81 5.55 11.00 -3.65
CA PRO A 81 5.76 12.16 -2.81
C PRO A 81 4.80 13.30 -3.17
N VAL A 82 4.40 14.06 -2.15
CA VAL A 82 3.79 15.38 -2.34
C VAL A 82 4.87 16.32 -2.87
N ILE A 83 4.61 16.94 -4.02
CA ILE A 83 5.49 17.91 -4.67
C ILE A 83 4.81 19.28 -4.78
N HIS A 84 5.58 20.35 -5.00
CA HIS A 84 4.99 21.67 -5.24
C HIS A 84 4.09 21.61 -6.48
N GLY A 85 2.78 21.78 -6.29
CA GLY A 85 1.77 21.74 -7.35
C GLY A 85 1.02 20.42 -7.53
N GLY A 86 1.26 19.39 -6.70
CA GLY A 86 0.47 18.14 -6.75
C GLY A 86 1.14 16.94 -6.10
N ILE A 87 0.80 15.74 -6.57
CA ILE A 87 1.44 14.49 -6.15
C ILE A 87 2.11 13.88 -7.36
N MET A 88 3.36 13.46 -7.18
CA MET A 88 4.00 12.57 -8.14
C MET A 88 3.47 11.17 -7.90
N MET A 89 2.65 10.66 -8.81
CA MET A 89 2.14 9.30 -8.74
C MET A 89 3.19 8.37 -9.36
N GLU A 90 3.61 7.35 -8.63
CA GLU A 90 4.45 6.28 -9.15
C GLU A 90 3.72 4.95 -9.09
N ILE A 91 3.98 4.10 -10.08
CA ILE A 91 3.55 2.71 -10.10
C ILE A 91 4.80 1.87 -9.90
N ASN A 92 4.84 1.18 -8.78
CA ASN A 92 5.91 0.25 -8.42
C ASN A 92 5.38 -1.18 -8.42
N ALA A 93 6.19 -2.11 -8.88
CA ALA A 93 5.84 -3.53 -8.91
C ALA A 93 6.92 -4.37 -8.25
N TRP A 94 6.49 -5.44 -7.59
CA TRP A 94 7.36 -6.43 -7.01
C TRP A 94 6.75 -7.81 -7.23
N ILE A 95 7.56 -8.78 -7.65
CA ILE A 95 7.14 -10.19 -7.68
C ILE A 95 7.50 -10.80 -6.32
N PRO A 96 6.50 -11.20 -5.51
CA PRO A 96 6.79 -11.75 -4.20
C PRO A 96 7.65 -13.01 -4.26
N ASN A 97 8.75 -13.00 -3.51
CA ASN A 97 9.72 -14.07 -3.38
C ASN A 97 10.18 -14.20 -1.91
N GLU A 98 11.21 -15.01 -1.67
CA GLU A 98 11.85 -15.08 -0.37
C GLU A 98 12.68 -13.80 -0.14
N GLY A 99 12.39 -13.10 0.96
CA GLY A 99 13.09 -11.87 1.35
C GLY A 99 12.20 -10.62 1.37
N GLU A 100 12.85 -9.46 1.44
CA GLU A 100 12.18 -8.16 1.50
C GLU A 100 11.69 -7.68 0.13
N PRO A 101 10.57 -6.93 0.05
CA PRO A 101 10.10 -6.33 -1.19
C PRO A 101 11.16 -5.55 -1.95
N GLN A 102 11.41 -5.98 -3.19
CA GLN A 102 12.28 -5.28 -4.15
C GLN A 102 11.39 -4.57 -5.18
N TRP A 103 11.13 -3.30 -4.93
CA TRP A 103 10.23 -2.50 -5.76
C TRP A 103 10.91 -2.01 -7.03
N ASN A 104 10.32 -2.34 -8.18
CA ASN A 104 10.71 -1.82 -9.47
C ASN A 104 9.71 -0.76 -9.95
N ARG A 105 10.19 0.45 -10.24
CA ARG A 105 9.34 1.52 -10.78
C ARG A 105 9.00 1.24 -12.23
N LEU A 106 7.71 1.05 -12.52
CA LEU A 106 7.20 0.81 -13.86
C LEU A 106 6.88 2.11 -14.60
N ALA A 107 6.31 3.09 -13.90
CA ALA A 107 5.90 4.35 -14.48
C ALA A 107 5.78 5.43 -13.39
N GLY A 108 5.73 6.70 -13.80
CA GLY A 108 5.25 7.76 -12.92
C GLY A 108 4.77 8.96 -13.71
N ASN A 109 3.85 9.72 -13.12
CA ASN A 109 3.31 10.93 -13.70
C ASN A 109 2.99 11.95 -12.61
N GLN A 110 3.07 13.24 -12.94
CA GLN A 110 2.54 14.28 -12.05
C GLN A 110 1.04 14.33 -12.20
N SER A 111 0.33 14.28 -11.07
CA SER A 111 -1.12 14.40 -11.05
C SER A 111 -1.55 15.43 -10.01
N GLY A 112 -2.52 16.25 -10.36
CA GLY A 112 -3.11 17.24 -9.44
C GLY A 112 -4.12 16.64 -8.45
N GLY A 113 -4.46 15.35 -8.60
CA GLY A 113 -5.41 14.64 -7.74
C GLY A 113 -4.73 13.97 -6.56
N PHE A 114 -5.46 13.83 -5.45
CA PHE A 114 -4.97 13.22 -4.20
C PHE A 114 -5.50 11.80 -3.97
N VAL A 115 -6.75 11.51 -4.36
CA VAL A 115 -7.36 10.19 -4.21
C VAL A 115 -7.40 9.48 -5.56
N HIS A 116 -6.77 8.32 -5.64
CA HIS A 116 -6.75 7.52 -6.86
C HIS A 116 -7.49 6.20 -6.65
N ASN A 117 -8.62 6.07 -7.33
CA ASN A 117 -9.21 4.75 -7.55
C ASN A 117 -8.33 4.00 -8.55
N CYS A 118 -7.78 2.87 -8.14
CA CYS A 118 -6.98 2.00 -9.01
C CYS A 118 -7.75 0.69 -9.24
N THR A 119 -7.92 0.37 -10.52
CA THR A 119 -8.54 -0.87 -11.01
C THR A 119 -7.60 -1.54 -11.99
N VAL A 120 -7.42 -2.85 -11.84
CA VAL A 120 -6.69 -3.69 -12.79
C VAL A 120 -7.73 -4.48 -13.58
N MET A 121 -7.72 -4.37 -14.91
CA MET A 121 -8.76 -4.97 -15.77
C MET A 121 -8.36 -6.32 -16.38
N GLY A 122 -7.14 -6.80 -16.17
CA GLY A 122 -6.67 -8.07 -16.69
C GLY A 122 -5.26 -8.40 -16.22
N CYS A 123 -4.96 -9.69 -16.11
CA CYS A 123 -3.72 -10.27 -15.59
C CYS A 123 -3.45 -11.61 -16.27
#